data_AF-A0A0H1B6L2-F1
#
_entry.id   AF-A0A0H1B6L2-F1
#
_cell.length_a   1.000
_cell.length_b   1.000
_cell.length_c   1.000
_cell.angle_alpha   90.00
_cell.angle_beta   90.00
_cell.angle_gamma   90.00
#
_symmetry.space_group_name_H-M   'P 1'
#
loop_
_entity.id
_entity.type
_entity.pdbx_description
1 polymer ?
#
loop_
_entity_poly.entity_id
_entity_poly.type
_entity_poly.pdbx_seq_one_letter_code
_entity_poly.pdbx_strand_id
1 'polypeptide(L)'
;MEPEDVVRPSAEKSRTVYEQGFCIWTRLHARARQEPSLPQTCFHIQAAVRQLPPLVHDLDLKCEYNCLYATGTSIWETSREQCKLPPVEKRLELPVSINHPTRLTLSESLELTYQKWFKHEENHLSVLILAWSYIFSACWVEFMPGAKLTYTEKHAEFDNNQGDEQTQVMMDIGDVDDDAARWWAAVLSPGEGWQAYLTWERAKFRSRWSTVLETKAKFTLSCRKPLCNMSTTAASFTTAVHFLTEYCNLHNIIDQTLAALSSAWFLPSLHTKKNPFSLPKPDSQKKKRLKQAISEPAERKQPGFISEQIVPELDKLLTLSCNTRGLRSLLSSVFYESRIPCNAVSPWLQSAFSVLDSVEDDDHILAHILMNRVPQVSFLWLGGIIVGTHKNVLQDGRFGLIPLELHAASWCGVTQSFLQEPVSQPPITNNGALLRSDECRLLYLTQAERHGRWPVSPWMPFGSTALEDAEIEVRLHAQCTGHGLQYADWRWACRNGKLVYPLCVKPTISAHPPAQHPAISTPIRYEALNLEDESASENATRNIFGWLRFDGYPPRERGISNHEWMNLDESDDESPSLNESKRTHAAGTSKAVVENWIQQSTLIPDSMMNP
;
A
#
# COMPACT_ATOMS: atom_id res chain seq x y z
N MET A 1 29.72 36.67 13.65
CA MET A 1 29.14 35.32 13.81
C MET A 1 27.66 35.52 13.57
N GLU A 2 27.15 35.08 12.43
CA GLU A 2 25.70 35.06 12.24
C GLU A 2 25.08 34.16 13.32
N PRO A 3 23.93 34.55 13.88
CA PRO A 3 23.25 33.71 14.86
C PRO A 3 22.96 32.33 14.23
N GLU A 4 23.22 31.25 14.97
CA GLU A 4 22.86 29.90 14.51
C GLU A 4 21.34 29.84 14.29
N ASP A 5 20.94 29.35 13.12
CA ASP A 5 19.54 29.10 12.80
C ASP A 5 18.98 28.02 13.74
N VAL A 6 17.91 28.36 14.46
CA VAL A 6 17.32 27.48 15.48
C VAL A 6 16.46 26.36 14.90
N VAL A 7 16.13 26.43 13.60
CA VAL A 7 15.32 25.44 12.89
C VAL A 7 16.18 24.65 11.92
N ARG A 8 17.03 25.29 11.12
CA ARG A 8 17.86 24.59 10.15
C ARG A 8 18.97 23.78 10.82
N PRO A 9 19.19 22.53 10.42
CA PRO A 9 20.37 21.79 10.85
C PRO A 9 21.64 22.45 10.29
N SER A 10 22.75 22.38 11.04
CA SER A 10 24.06 22.78 10.52
C SER A 10 24.45 21.94 9.30
N ALA A 11 25.28 22.48 8.41
CA ALA A 11 25.78 21.75 7.24
C ALA A 11 26.46 20.43 7.61
N GLU A 12 27.16 20.37 8.75
CA GLU A 12 27.78 19.15 9.28
C GLU A 12 26.72 18.11 9.69
N LYS A 13 25.64 18.54 10.34
CA LYS A 13 24.53 17.65 10.71
C LYS A 13 23.81 17.12 9.48
N SER A 14 23.55 17.97 8.49
CA SER A 14 22.96 17.56 7.20
C SER A 14 23.84 16.56 6.46
N ARG A 15 25.16 16.79 6.43
CA ARG A 15 26.12 15.82 5.87
C ARG A 15 26.07 14.49 6.62
N THR A 16 26.10 14.51 7.95
CA THR A 16 26.04 13.29 8.77
C THR A 16 24.79 12.46 8.47
N VAL A 17 23.63 13.10 8.35
CA VAL A 17 22.37 12.44 8.01
C VAL A 17 22.40 11.86 6.59
N TYR A 18 22.93 12.62 5.63
CA TYR A 18 23.11 12.15 4.26
C TYR A 18 24.05 10.92 4.20
N GLU A 19 25.20 10.98 4.88
CA GLU A 19 26.20 9.91 4.94
C GLU A 19 25.62 8.62 5.54
N GLN A 20 24.84 8.75 6.62
CA GLN A 20 24.14 7.64 7.24
C GLN A 20 23.20 6.96 6.25
N GLY A 21 22.34 7.73 5.57
CA GLY A 21 21.41 7.19 4.59
C GLY A 21 22.14 6.60 3.38
N PHE A 22 23.15 7.28 2.84
CA PHE A 22 23.95 6.80 1.71
C PHE A 22 24.57 5.43 2.01
N CYS A 23 25.10 5.25 3.22
CA CYS A 23 25.64 3.97 3.66
C CYS A 23 24.59 2.86 3.71
N ILE A 24 23.37 3.16 4.20
CA ILE A 24 22.28 2.18 4.27
C ILE A 24 21.85 1.75 2.85
N TRP A 25 21.53 2.72 1.98
CA TRP A 25 21.04 2.43 0.64
C TRP A 25 22.10 1.78 -0.26
N THR A 26 23.36 2.20 -0.15
CA THR A 26 24.46 1.58 -0.89
C THR A 26 24.69 0.12 -0.48
N ARG A 27 24.53 -0.23 0.80
CA ARG A 27 24.62 -1.63 1.27
C ARG A 27 23.50 -2.48 0.69
N LEU A 28 22.27 -1.96 0.67
CA LEU A 28 21.13 -2.64 0.06
C LEU A 28 21.37 -2.88 -1.43
N HIS A 29 21.86 -1.87 -2.15
CA HIS A 29 22.20 -1.98 -3.57
C HIS A 29 23.34 -2.99 -3.82
N ALA A 30 24.41 -2.97 -3.03
CA ALA A 30 25.51 -3.92 -3.15
C ALA A 30 25.03 -5.36 -2.93
N ARG A 31 24.12 -5.59 -1.96
CA ARG A 31 23.50 -6.88 -1.72
C ARG A 31 22.60 -7.32 -2.87
N ALA A 32 21.76 -6.41 -3.38
CA ALA A 32 20.88 -6.66 -4.51
C ALA A 32 21.65 -7.13 -5.76
N ARG A 33 22.86 -6.62 -5.99
CA ARG A 33 23.72 -7.04 -7.12
C ARG A 33 24.35 -8.42 -6.96
N GLN A 34 24.43 -8.94 -5.74
CA GLN A 34 25.03 -10.25 -5.45
C GLN A 34 24.00 -11.39 -5.44
N GLU A 35 22.73 -11.07 -5.22
CA GLU A 35 21.64 -12.04 -5.12
C GLU A 35 20.93 -12.18 -6.48
N PRO A 36 20.95 -13.38 -7.12
CA PRO A 36 20.34 -13.58 -8.44
C PRO A 36 18.83 -13.83 -8.38
N SER A 37 18.24 -13.94 -7.18
CA SER A 37 16.83 -14.29 -6.99
C SER A 37 16.22 -13.46 -5.87
N LEU A 38 14.95 -13.09 -6.01
CA LEU A 38 14.20 -12.32 -5.04
C LEU A 38 14.32 -12.84 -3.59
N PRO A 39 14.29 -11.95 -2.57
CA PRO A 39 14.38 -12.36 -1.18
C PRO A 39 13.28 -13.34 -0.79
N GLN A 40 13.63 -14.47 -0.16
CA GLN A 40 12.65 -15.50 0.20
C GLN A 40 11.50 -14.99 1.08
N THR A 41 11.72 -13.92 1.85
CA THR A 41 10.71 -13.28 2.68
C THR A 41 9.50 -12.79 1.88
N CYS A 42 9.65 -12.43 0.59
CA CYS A 42 8.54 -11.96 -0.23
C CYS A 42 7.53 -13.08 -0.58
N PHE A 43 7.90 -14.34 -0.35
CA PHE A 43 7.04 -15.51 -0.57
C PHE A 43 6.39 -16.05 0.72
N HIS A 44 6.61 -15.40 1.88
CA HIS A 44 6.05 -15.81 3.18
C HIS A 44 5.10 -14.74 3.73
N ILE A 45 3.81 -14.84 3.41
CA ILE A 45 2.82 -13.80 3.77
C ILE A 45 2.34 -13.87 5.22
N GLN A 46 2.37 -15.04 5.85
CA GLN A 46 1.67 -15.31 7.12
C GLN A 46 2.15 -14.43 8.27
N ALA A 47 3.46 -14.19 8.33
CA ALA A 47 4.04 -13.33 9.36
C ALA A 47 3.53 -11.88 9.26
N ALA A 48 3.32 -11.39 8.04
CA ALA A 48 2.86 -10.03 7.78
C ALA A 48 1.35 -9.86 7.96
N VAL A 49 0.56 -10.93 7.84
CA VAL A 49 -0.91 -10.86 7.89
C VAL A 49 -1.53 -11.31 9.21
N ARG A 50 -0.70 -11.72 10.16
CA ARG A 50 -1.14 -12.29 11.45
C ARG A 50 -2.02 -11.35 12.29
N GLN A 51 -1.74 -10.04 12.27
CA GLN A 51 -2.45 -9.05 13.08
C GLN A 51 -3.57 -8.33 12.32
N LEU A 52 -3.81 -8.72 11.06
CA LEU A 52 -4.88 -8.11 10.29
C LEU A 52 -6.24 -8.58 10.82
N PRO A 53 -7.22 -7.67 10.94
CA PRO A 53 -8.57 -8.07 11.27
C PRO A 53 -9.21 -8.76 10.05
N PRO A 54 -9.66 -10.02 10.19
CA PRO A 54 -10.41 -10.68 9.12
C PRO A 54 -11.71 -9.92 8.86
N LEU A 55 -12.14 -9.91 7.61
CA LEU A 55 -13.49 -9.48 7.26
C LEU A 55 -14.51 -10.43 7.89
N VAL A 56 -15.61 -9.89 8.41
CA VAL A 56 -16.64 -10.69 9.09
C VAL A 56 -17.96 -10.66 8.30
N HIS A 57 -18.81 -11.66 8.53
CA HIS A 57 -20.18 -11.64 8.01
C HIS A 57 -21.01 -10.55 8.71
N ASP A 58 -22.14 -10.18 8.10
CA ASP A 58 -23.15 -9.27 8.66
C ASP A 58 -22.65 -7.85 8.99
N LEU A 59 -21.69 -7.33 8.22
CA LEU A 59 -21.22 -5.94 8.34
C LEU A 59 -22.39 -4.95 8.21
N ASP A 60 -22.33 -3.89 9.02
CA ASP A 60 -23.18 -2.72 8.87
C ASP A 60 -22.64 -1.85 7.74
N LEU A 61 -23.28 -1.96 6.57
CA LEU A 61 -22.86 -1.27 5.36
C LEU A 61 -23.53 0.09 5.25
N LYS A 62 -22.72 1.12 4.99
CA LYS A 62 -23.21 2.47 4.69
C LYS A 62 -22.92 2.83 3.25
N CYS A 63 -23.89 3.42 2.56
CA CYS A 63 -23.73 3.88 1.19
C CYS A 63 -23.38 5.38 1.20
N GLU A 64 -22.18 5.71 0.75
CA GLU A 64 -21.70 7.09 0.62
C GLU A 64 -20.92 7.23 -0.69
N TYR A 65 -21.05 8.36 -1.40
CA TYR A 65 -20.29 8.64 -2.62
C TYR A 65 -20.26 7.50 -3.66
N ASN A 66 -21.40 6.84 -3.89
CA ASN A 66 -21.52 5.68 -4.79
C ASN A 66 -20.57 4.51 -4.44
N CYS A 67 -20.24 4.34 -3.17
CA CYS A 67 -19.53 3.19 -2.62
C CYS A 67 -20.21 2.70 -1.33
N LEU A 68 -20.07 1.42 -1.03
CA LEU A 68 -20.46 0.85 0.25
C LEU A 68 -19.23 0.79 1.15
N TYR A 69 -19.40 1.21 2.40
CA TYR A 69 -18.35 1.26 3.41
C TYR A 69 -18.68 0.34 4.58
N ALA A 70 -17.66 -0.36 5.07
CA ALA A 70 -17.68 -1.05 6.35
C ALA A 70 -16.93 -0.21 7.37
N THR A 71 -17.48 -0.11 8.59
CA THR A 71 -16.84 0.62 9.69
C THR A 71 -16.21 -0.36 10.67
N GLY A 72 -14.94 -0.15 10.98
CA GLY A 72 -14.28 -0.79 12.11
C GLY A 72 -13.73 0.23 13.11
N THR A 73 -13.41 -0.25 14.31
CA THR A 73 -12.80 0.53 15.39
C THR A 73 -11.59 -0.23 15.92
N SER A 74 -10.43 0.39 15.87
CA SER A 74 -9.21 -0.09 16.52
C SER A 74 -9.14 0.37 17.97
N ILE A 75 -8.53 -0.45 18.80
CA ILE A 75 -8.33 -0.21 20.23
C ILE A 75 -6.82 -0.21 20.49
N TRP A 76 -6.34 0.82 21.17
CA TRP A 76 -4.93 1.05 21.45
C TRP A 76 -4.70 1.23 22.94
N GLU A 77 -3.83 0.41 23.51
CA GLU A 77 -3.33 0.58 24.87
C GLU A 77 -2.33 1.74 24.90
N THR A 78 -2.38 2.55 25.96
CA THR A 78 -1.60 3.79 26.12
C THR A 78 -0.58 3.74 27.26
N SER A 79 -0.67 2.72 28.10
CA SER A 79 0.16 2.52 29.27
C SER A 79 0.20 1.05 29.68
N ARG A 80 1.37 0.56 30.12
CA ARG A 80 1.54 -0.83 30.61
C ARG A 80 1.73 -0.93 32.13
N GLU A 81 1.86 0.20 32.81
CA GLU A 81 2.33 0.26 34.20
C GLU A 81 1.34 1.05 35.10
N GLN A 82 1.84 1.74 36.11
CA GLN A 82 1.05 2.31 37.21
C GLN A 82 0.12 3.44 36.75
N CYS A 83 0.48 4.15 35.68
CA CYS A 83 -0.31 5.25 35.17
C CYS A 83 -1.47 4.73 34.32
N LYS A 84 -2.72 5.00 34.73
CA LYS A 84 -3.93 4.50 34.06
C LYS A 84 -4.43 5.51 33.03
N LEU A 85 -3.75 5.61 31.89
CA LEU A 85 -4.33 6.30 30.73
C LEU A 85 -5.42 5.42 30.10
N PRO A 86 -6.56 5.98 29.69
CA PRO A 86 -7.58 5.22 29.00
C PRO A 86 -7.03 4.71 27.65
N PRO A 87 -7.54 3.59 27.13
CA PRO A 87 -7.24 3.16 25.78
C PRO A 87 -7.78 4.18 24.79
N VAL A 88 -7.07 4.35 23.67
CA VAL A 88 -7.51 5.19 22.55
C VAL A 88 -8.29 4.32 21.59
N GLU A 89 -9.46 4.78 21.15
CA GLU A 89 -10.23 4.13 20.09
C GLU A 89 -10.17 4.97 18.81
N LYS A 90 -9.94 4.33 17.65
CA LYS A 90 -9.94 5.02 16.35
C LYS A 90 -10.83 4.30 15.35
N ARG A 91 -11.75 5.05 14.76
CA ARG A 91 -12.63 4.57 13.71
C ARG A 91 -11.89 4.59 12.37
N LEU A 92 -12.09 3.54 11.58
CA LEU A 92 -11.63 3.46 10.20
C LEU A 92 -12.77 2.96 9.32
N GLU A 93 -13.03 3.67 8.23
CA GLU A 93 -14.03 3.31 7.23
C GLU A 93 -13.30 2.74 6.02
N LEU A 94 -13.67 1.51 5.64
CA LEU A 94 -13.09 0.84 4.49
C LEU A 94 -14.14 0.74 3.40
N PRO A 95 -13.86 1.22 2.18
CA PRO A 95 -14.74 0.96 1.07
C PRO A 95 -14.68 -0.54 0.75
N VAL A 96 -15.84 -1.19 0.68
CA VAL A 96 -15.97 -2.62 0.38
C VAL A 96 -16.64 -2.86 -0.98
N SER A 97 -17.04 -1.81 -1.69
CA SER A 97 -17.55 -1.93 -3.06
C SER A 97 -17.04 -0.83 -3.97
N ILE A 98 -17.34 -0.96 -5.26
CA ILE A 98 -17.13 0.02 -6.34
C ILE A 98 -18.39 0.08 -7.23
N ASN A 99 -18.58 1.16 -7.97
CA ASN A 99 -19.73 1.33 -8.87
C ASN A 99 -19.48 0.84 -10.31
N HIS A 100 -18.22 0.69 -10.74
CA HIS A 100 -17.84 0.15 -12.04
C HIS A 100 -16.56 -0.71 -11.92
N PRO A 101 -16.37 -1.72 -12.77
CA PRO A 101 -15.21 -2.61 -12.67
C PRO A 101 -13.91 -1.88 -13.05
N THR A 102 -12.80 -2.35 -12.48
CA THR A 102 -11.45 -1.89 -12.84
C THR A 102 -11.13 -2.30 -14.28
N ARG A 103 -10.76 -1.32 -15.11
CA ARG A 103 -10.48 -1.51 -16.53
C ARG A 103 -9.06 -2.02 -16.73
N LEU A 104 -8.92 -3.17 -17.38
CA LEU A 104 -7.64 -3.84 -17.64
C LEU A 104 -7.44 -4.04 -19.15
N THR A 105 -6.19 -4.00 -19.60
CA THR A 105 -5.75 -4.35 -20.95
C THR A 105 -4.58 -5.31 -20.86
N LEU A 106 -4.15 -5.86 -22.00
CA LEU A 106 -2.93 -6.66 -22.12
C LEU A 106 -1.91 -5.80 -22.84
N SER A 107 -0.66 -5.85 -22.38
CA SER A 107 0.43 -5.16 -23.05
C SER A 107 0.60 -5.68 -24.48
N GLU A 108 0.92 -4.76 -25.39
CA GLU A 108 1.23 -5.10 -26.78
C GLU A 108 2.64 -5.71 -26.90
N SER A 109 3.56 -5.31 -26.02
CA SER A 109 4.93 -5.79 -25.93
C SER A 109 5.06 -6.99 -24.98
N LEU A 110 5.97 -7.91 -25.34
CA LEU A 110 6.48 -8.91 -24.41
C LEU A 110 7.42 -8.21 -23.43
N GLU A 111 6.91 -7.86 -22.26
CA GLU A 111 7.75 -7.38 -21.16
C GLU A 111 8.50 -8.57 -20.55
N LEU A 112 9.74 -8.78 -21.02
CA LEU A 112 10.68 -9.79 -20.50
C LEU A 112 11.12 -9.50 -19.05
N THR A 113 10.71 -8.37 -18.47
CA THR A 113 11.20 -7.84 -17.19
C THR A 113 11.01 -8.83 -16.04
N TYR A 114 9.86 -9.52 -15.99
CA TYR A 114 9.53 -10.43 -14.90
C TYR A 114 10.05 -11.86 -15.07
N GLN A 115 10.60 -12.22 -16.24
CA GLN A 115 11.22 -13.55 -16.42
C GLN A 115 12.44 -13.74 -15.51
N LYS A 116 13.12 -12.65 -15.11
CA LYS A 116 14.24 -12.71 -14.16
C LYS A 116 13.80 -13.04 -12.73
N TRP A 117 12.52 -12.84 -12.39
CA TRP A 117 12.01 -12.99 -11.03
C TRP A 117 11.65 -14.44 -10.70
N PHE A 118 11.30 -15.21 -11.73
CA PHE A 118 10.79 -16.57 -11.62
C PHE A 118 11.69 -17.53 -12.39
N LYS A 119 11.72 -18.80 -11.99
CA LYS A 119 12.60 -19.81 -12.64
C LYS A 119 12.04 -20.33 -13.97
N HIS A 120 10.96 -19.72 -14.48
CA HIS A 120 10.18 -20.21 -15.60
C HIS A 120 10.24 -19.25 -16.79
N GLU A 121 10.38 -19.82 -17.98
CA GLU A 121 10.40 -19.06 -19.24
C GLU A 121 9.02 -18.54 -19.65
N GLU A 122 7.93 -19.10 -19.10
CA GLU A 122 6.55 -18.76 -19.45
C GLU A 122 5.95 -17.77 -18.45
N ASN A 123 5.37 -16.67 -18.94
CA ASN A 123 4.67 -15.69 -18.12
C ASN A 123 3.15 -15.97 -18.06
N HIS A 124 2.65 -16.30 -16.87
CA HIS A 124 1.22 -16.53 -16.61
C HIS A 124 0.60 -15.46 -15.69
N LEU A 125 1.34 -14.40 -15.34
CA LEU A 125 0.92 -13.41 -14.34
C LEU A 125 -0.48 -12.85 -14.62
N SER A 126 -0.78 -12.44 -15.84
CA SER A 126 -2.07 -11.84 -16.19
C SER A 126 -3.24 -12.81 -16.03
N VAL A 127 -3.03 -14.09 -16.36
CA VAL A 127 -4.03 -15.14 -16.18
C VAL A 127 -4.30 -15.37 -14.70
N LEU A 128 -3.23 -15.45 -13.91
CA LEU A 128 -3.32 -15.62 -12.46
C LEU A 128 -3.94 -14.39 -11.77
N ILE A 129 -3.64 -13.16 -12.22
CA ILE A 129 -4.23 -11.93 -11.67
C ILE A 129 -5.74 -11.90 -11.91
N LEU A 130 -6.20 -12.27 -13.11
CA LEU A 130 -7.62 -12.35 -13.45
C LEU A 130 -8.32 -13.45 -12.64
N ALA A 131 -7.66 -14.59 -12.44
CA ALA A 131 -8.19 -15.67 -11.59
C ALA A 131 -8.30 -15.25 -10.13
N TRP A 132 -7.27 -14.60 -9.56
CA TRP A 132 -7.33 -14.06 -8.20
C TRP A 132 -8.38 -12.97 -8.04
N SER A 133 -8.56 -12.11 -9.05
CA SER A 133 -9.65 -11.11 -9.11
C SER A 133 -11.04 -11.76 -8.94
N TYR A 134 -11.28 -12.88 -9.64
CA TYR A 134 -12.50 -13.66 -9.46
C TYR A 134 -12.60 -14.25 -8.05
N ILE A 135 -11.53 -14.88 -7.57
CA ILE A 135 -11.51 -15.56 -6.25
C ILE A 135 -11.78 -14.57 -5.11
N PHE A 136 -11.14 -13.40 -5.13
CA PHE A 136 -11.43 -12.32 -4.17
C PHE A 136 -12.88 -11.86 -4.25
N SER A 137 -13.41 -11.74 -5.46
CA SER A 137 -14.81 -11.35 -5.67
C SER A 137 -15.80 -12.41 -5.21
N ALA A 138 -15.49 -13.70 -5.40
CA ALA A 138 -16.29 -14.81 -4.91
C ALA A 138 -16.26 -14.88 -3.38
N CYS A 139 -15.09 -14.72 -2.77
CA CYS A 139 -14.92 -14.64 -1.33
C CYS A 139 -15.69 -13.44 -0.74
N TRP A 140 -15.62 -12.28 -1.38
CA TRP A 140 -16.42 -11.10 -1.02
C TRP A 140 -17.93 -11.38 -1.03
N VAL A 141 -18.44 -12.18 -1.99
CA VAL A 141 -19.87 -12.57 -2.03
C VAL A 141 -20.27 -13.40 -0.81
N GLU A 142 -19.38 -14.22 -0.26
CA GLU A 142 -19.65 -14.99 0.97
C GLU A 142 -19.76 -14.08 2.22
N PHE A 143 -19.06 -12.95 2.24
CA PHE A 143 -19.10 -11.99 3.35
C PHE A 143 -20.20 -10.94 3.23
N MET A 144 -20.53 -10.52 2.01
CA MET A 144 -21.50 -9.43 1.80
C MET A 144 -22.94 -9.94 1.76
N PRO A 145 -23.80 -9.54 2.71
CA PRO A 145 -25.13 -10.11 2.77
C PRO A 145 -25.99 -9.65 1.59
N GLY A 146 -26.52 -10.61 0.83
CA GLY A 146 -27.35 -10.37 -0.36
C GLY A 146 -26.56 -10.19 -1.66
N ALA A 147 -25.22 -10.33 -1.61
CA ALA A 147 -24.40 -10.31 -2.80
C ALA A 147 -24.60 -11.57 -3.66
N LYS A 148 -24.34 -11.46 -4.95
CA LYS A 148 -24.51 -12.52 -5.95
C LYS A 148 -23.30 -12.59 -6.85
N LEU A 149 -22.96 -13.81 -7.27
CA LEU A 149 -21.96 -14.11 -8.27
C LEU A 149 -22.65 -14.79 -9.47
N THR A 150 -22.46 -14.24 -10.67
CA THR A 150 -23.11 -14.74 -11.88
C THR A 150 -22.17 -14.70 -13.07
N TYR A 151 -22.24 -15.70 -13.95
CA TYR A 151 -21.63 -15.59 -15.27
C TYR A 151 -22.45 -14.66 -16.18
N THR A 152 -21.76 -14.03 -17.13
CA THR A 152 -22.40 -13.31 -18.24
C THR A 152 -22.34 -14.14 -19.51
N GLU A 153 -22.92 -13.62 -20.59
CA GLU A 153 -22.82 -14.22 -21.93
C GLU A 153 -21.41 -14.12 -22.53
N LYS A 154 -20.55 -13.24 -22.00
CA LYS A 154 -19.17 -13.08 -22.49
C LYS A 154 -18.31 -14.22 -21.98
N HIS A 155 -17.51 -14.79 -22.87
CA HIS A 155 -16.54 -15.82 -22.54
C HIS A 155 -15.37 -15.80 -23.53
N ALA A 156 -14.23 -16.34 -23.13
CA ALA A 156 -13.11 -16.60 -24.03
C ALA A 156 -13.51 -17.66 -25.07
N GLU A 157 -12.87 -17.62 -26.23
CA GLU A 157 -13.09 -18.59 -27.30
C GLU A 157 -12.28 -19.87 -27.03
N PHE A 158 -12.80 -21.02 -27.47
CA PHE A 158 -12.07 -22.28 -27.46
C PHE A 158 -11.38 -22.48 -28.80
N ASP A 159 -10.21 -23.12 -28.81
CA ASP A 159 -9.45 -23.38 -30.02
C ASP A 159 -10.24 -24.30 -30.97
N ASN A 160 -10.65 -23.72 -32.11
CA ASN A 160 -11.38 -24.41 -33.17
C ASN A 160 -10.54 -24.59 -34.45
N ASN A 161 -9.20 -24.43 -34.39
CA ASN A 161 -8.27 -24.54 -35.53
C ASN A 161 -8.53 -23.59 -36.73
N GLN A 162 -9.30 -22.50 -36.57
CA GLN A 162 -9.72 -21.60 -37.68
C GLN A 162 -9.38 -20.11 -37.49
N GLY A 163 -8.57 -19.75 -36.48
CA GLY A 163 -8.29 -18.35 -36.11
C GLY A 163 -7.05 -17.73 -36.76
N ASP A 164 -7.07 -16.40 -36.93
CA ASP A 164 -5.90 -15.60 -37.32
C ASP A 164 -4.89 -15.55 -36.16
N GLU A 165 -3.73 -16.18 -36.34
CA GLU A 165 -2.76 -16.47 -35.27
C GLU A 165 -2.08 -15.24 -34.66
N GLN A 166 -2.20 -14.06 -35.27
CA GLN A 166 -1.42 -12.88 -34.86
C GLN A 166 -2.00 -12.13 -33.65
N THR A 167 -3.28 -12.33 -33.30
CA THR A 167 -3.97 -11.61 -32.20
C THR A 167 -4.41 -12.50 -31.04
N GLN A 168 -4.10 -13.80 -31.09
CA GLN A 168 -4.55 -14.77 -30.09
C GLN A 168 -3.45 -15.16 -29.10
N VAL A 169 -3.80 -15.17 -27.81
CA VAL A 169 -3.00 -15.71 -26.72
C VAL A 169 -3.59 -17.06 -26.35
N MET A 170 -2.96 -18.13 -26.85
CA MET A 170 -3.33 -19.51 -26.55
C MET A 170 -2.93 -19.90 -25.13
N MET A 171 -3.89 -20.39 -24.34
CA MET A 171 -3.67 -20.89 -22.98
C MET A 171 -4.06 -22.37 -22.89
N ASP A 172 -3.11 -23.24 -22.53
CA ASP A 172 -3.40 -24.63 -22.18
C ASP A 172 -3.98 -24.67 -20.76
N ILE A 173 -5.24 -25.06 -20.64
CA ILE A 173 -5.90 -25.28 -19.33
C ILE A 173 -5.85 -26.74 -18.90
N GLY A 174 -5.30 -27.63 -19.74
CA GLY A 174 -5.12 -29.04 -19.45
C GLY A 174 -6.36 -29.91 -19.71
N ASP A 175 -6.41 -31.02 -18.99
CA ASP A 175 -7.52 -31.96 -19.02
C ASP A 175 -8.51 -31.65 -17.88
N VAL A 176 -9.42 -30.71 -18.12
CA VAL A 176 -10.36 -30.20 -17.11
C VAL A 176 -11.80 -30.60 -17.43
N ASP A 177 -12.67 -30.56 -16.42
CA ASP A 177 -14.11 -30.74 -16.61
C ASP A 177 -14.78 -29.51 -17.23
N ASP A 178 -16.05 -29.66 -17.63
CA ASP A 178 -16.81 -28.60 -18.28
C ASP A 178 -17.00 -27.36 -17.38
N ASP A 179 -17.04 -27.54 -16.05
CA ASP A 179 -17.20 -26.45 -15.08
C ASP A 179 -15.92 -25.59 -14.98
N ALA A 180 -14.76 -26.24 -14.89
CA ALA A 180 -13.46 -25.62 -14.90
C ALA A 180 -13.19 -24.90 -16.23
N ALA A 181 -13.53 -25.54 -17.36
CA ALA A 181 -13.43 -24.92 -18.67
C ALA A 181 -14.32 -23.67 -18.78
N ARG A 182 -15.57 -23.74 -18.27
CA ARG A 182 -16.47 -22.59 -18.22
C ARG A 182 -15.95 -21.46 -17.36
N TRP A 183 -15.37 -21.79 -16.22
CA TRP A 183 -14.79 -20.82 -15.30
C TRP A 183 -13.61 -20.10 -15.94
N TRP A 184 -12.64 -20.81 -16.53
CA TRP A 184 -11.54 -20.19 -17.26
C TRP A 184 -12.03 -19.31 -18.42
N ALA A 185 -13.06 -19.76 -19.13
CA ALA A 185 -13.67 -18.97 -20.20
C ALA A 185 -14.33 -17.68 -19.68
N ALA A 186 -14.92 -17.69 -18.47
CA ALA A 186 -15.44 -16.48 -17.84
C ALA A 186 -14.31 -15.55 -17.38
N VAL A 187 -13.29 -16.09 -16.71
CA VAL A 187 -12.19 -15.34 -16.11
C VAL A 187 -11.36 -14.61 -17.18
N LEU A 188 -11.11 -15.26 -18.31
CA LEU A 188 -10.29 -14.74 -19.41
C LEU A 188 -11.10 -14.11 -20.55
N SER A 189 -12.40 -13.88 -20.33
CA SER A 189 -13.28 -13.31 -21.36
C SER A 189 -12.86 -11.90 -21.78
N PRO A 190 -12.94 -11.52 -23.07
CA PRO A 190 -12.94 -10.13 -23.45
C PRO A 190 -14.20 -9.44 -22.90
N GLY A 191 -14.02 -8.34 -22.16
CA GLY A 191 -15.07 -7.68 -21.40
C GLY A 191 -15.25 -8.24 -20.00
N GLU A 192 -16.50 -8.44 -19.59
CA GLU A 192 -16.88 -8.87 -18.24
C GLU A 192 -17.64 -10.20 -18.34
N GLY A 193 -16.93 -11.33 -18.20
CA GLY A 193 -17.48 -12.70 -18.30
C GLY A 193 -18.17 -13.20 -17.04
N TRP A 194 -18.01 -12.47 -15.95
CA TRP A 194 -18.61 -12.75 -14.65
C TRP A 194 -18.87 -11.44 -13.91
N GLN A 195 -19.81 -11.46 -12.96
CA GLN A 195 -20.17 -10.30 -12.14
C GLN A 195 -20.36 -10.72 -10.69
N ALA A 196 -19.66 -10.06 -9.78
CA ALA A 196 -19.90 -10.12 -8.34
C ALA A 196 -20.51 -8.79 -7.88
N TYR A 197 -21.76 -8.82 -7.40
CA TYR A 197 -22.48 -7.59 -7.10
C TYR A 197 -23.49 -7.71 -5.97
N LEU A 198 -23.80 -6.58 -5.35
CA LEU A 198 -24.86 -6.39 -4.36
C LEU A 198 -25.79 -5.29 -4.87
N THR A 199 -27.10 -5.52 -4.78
CA THR A 199 -28.10 -4.50 -5.07
C THR A 199 -28.48 -3.79 -3.76
N TRP A 200 -28.26 -2.49 -3.71
CA TRP A 200 -28.65 -1.65 -2.56
C TRP A 200 -29.65 -0.61 -3.04
N GLU A 201 -30.86 -0.65 -2.46
CA GLU A 201 -32.05 0.10 -2.86
C GLU A 201 -32.47 -0.13 -4.33
N ARG A 202 -31.69 0.39 -5.27
CA ARG A 202 -31.85 0.20 -6.73
C ARG A 202 -30.52 0.20 -7.50
N ALA A 203 -29.41 0.58 -6.85
CA ALA A 203 -28.10 0.65 -7.48
C ALA A 203 -27.34 -0.66 -7.33
N LYS A 204 -26.57 -1.00 -8.37
CA LYS A 204 -25.73 -2.20 -8.39
C LYS A 204 -24.31 -1.82 -8.01
N PHE A 205 -23.87 -2.31 -6.86
CA PHE A 205 -22.51 -2.17 -6.35
C PHE A 205 -21.73 -3.46 -6.64
N ARG A 206 -20.48 -3.32 -7.04
CA ARG A 206 -19.62 -4.44 -7.44
C ARG A 206 -18.55 -4.69 -6.39
N SER A 207 -18.06 -5.92 -6.34
CA SER A 207 -16.83 -6.26 -5.61
C SER A 207 -15.69 -5.34 -6.03
N ARG A 208 -14.82 -4.92 -5.10
CA ARG A 208 -13.66 -4.07 -5.39
C ARG A 208 -12.64 -4.72 -6.33
N TRP A 209 -12.66 -6.04 -6.43
CA TRP A 209 -11.83 -6.82 -7.34
C TRP A 209 -12.54 -7.11 -8.66
N SER A 210 -13.72 -6.53 -8.93
CA SER A 210 -14.37 -6.70 -10.24
C SER A 210 -13.54 -6.05 -11.34
N THR A 211 -13.30 -6.79 -12.42
CA THR A 211 -12.44 -6.35 -13.53
C THR A 211 -13.14 -6.49 -14.87
N VAL A 212 -12.78 -5.64 -15.83
CA VAL A 212 -13.20 -5.73 -17.23
C VAL A 212 -11.97 -5.71 -18.13
N LEU A 213 -11.86 -6.68 -19.03
CA LEU A 213 -10.72 -6.81 -19.95
C LEU A 213 -11.04 -6.15 -21.30
N GLU A 214 -10.44 -4.99 -21.58
CA GLU A 214 -10.68 -4.18 -22.79
C GLU A 214 -9.62 -4.41 -23.87
N THR A 215 -9.39 -5.68 -24.23
CA THR A 215 -8.25 -6.04 -25.09
C THR A 215 -8.63 -6.21 -26.55
N LYS A 216 -7.71 -5.81 -27.44
CA LYS A 216 -7.73 -6.26 -28.85
C LYS A 216 -7.22 -7.70 -28.98
N ALA A 217 -6.21 -8.08 -28.19
CA ALA A 217 -5.72 -9.44 -28.11
C ALA A 217 -6.71 -10.32 -27.33
N LYS A 218 -7.08 -11.47 -27.88
CA LYS A 218 -8.05 -12.38 -27.27
C LYS A 218 -7.33 -13.57 -26.65
N PHE A 219 -7.77 -13.98 -25.46
CA PHE A 219 -7.43 -15.28 -24.92
C PHE A 219 -8.21 -16.36 -25.68
N THR A 220 -7.49 -17.41 -26.09
CA THR A 220 -8.07 -18.63 -26.66
C THR A 220 -7.69 -19.80 -25.77
N LEU A 221 -8.67 -20.62 -25.39
CA LEU A 221 -8.47 -21.75 -24.50
C LEU A 221 -8.21 -23.02 -25.31
N SER A 222 -7.11 -23.69 -25.02
CA SER A 222 -6.84 -25.05 -25.49
C SER A 222 -7.26 -26.04 -24.40
N CYS A 223 -8.31 -26.82 -24.69
CA CYS A 223 -8.80 -27.88 -23.81
C CYS A 223 -8.51 -29.25 -24.44
N ARG A 224 -8.02 -30.21 -23.64
CA ARG A 224 -7.71 -31.56 -24.14
C ARG A 224 -8.95 -32.46 -24.25
N LYS A 225 -10.08 -32.07 -23.65
CA LYS A 225 -11.37 -32.76 -23.73
C LYS A 225 -12.39 -31.97 -24.56
N PRO A 226 -13.23 -32.64 -25.35
CA PRO A 226 -14.37 -32.01 -26.01
C PRO A 226 -15.42 -31.59 -24.98
N LEU A 227 -15.82 -30.32 -25.04
CA LEU A 227 -16.82 -29.73 -24.15
C LEU A 227 -18.20 -30.28 -24.48
N CYS A 228 -18.92 -30.76 -23.47
CA CYS A 228 -20.23 -31.37 -23.65
C CYS A 228 -21.36 -30.43 -23.21
N ASN A 229 -21.28 -29.87 -21.99
CA ASN A 229 -22.31 -28.98 -21.42
C ASN A 229 -21.68 -27.87 -20.56
N MET A 230 -21.81 -26.61 -21.00
CA MET A 230 -21.30 -25.48 -20.23
C MET A 230 -22.28 -25.04 -19.15
N SER A 231 -21.84 -25.08 -17.89
CA SER A 231 -22.65 -24.65 -16.75
C SER A 231 -23.00 -23.15 -16.81
N THR A 232 -24.21 -22.82 -16.36
CA THR A 232 -24.68 -21.44 -16.19
C THR A 232 -24.40 -20.90 -14.78
N THR A 233 -24.03 -21.77 -13.83
CA THR A 233 -23.79 -21.41 -12.44
C THR A 233 -22.34 -20.99 -12.25
N ALA A 234 -22.13 -19.81 -11.65
CA ALA A 234 -20.80 -19.32 -11.35
C ALA A 234 -20.09 -20.20 -10.31
N ALA A 235 -18.80 -20.50 -10.53
CA ALA A 235 -18.01 -21.27 -9.59
C ALA A 235 -17.96 -20.60 -8.21
N SER A 236 -18.14 -21.39 -7.16
CA SER A 236 -17.99 -20.89 -5.78
C SER A 236 -16.55 -20.47 -5.49
N PHE A 237 -16.31 -19.77 -4.39
CA PHE A 237 -14.96 -19.46 -3.92
C PHE A 237 -14.08 -20.71 -3.80
N THR A 238 -14.58 -21.75 -3.12
CA THR A 238 -13.84 -23.01 -2.92
C THR A 238 -13.55 -23.71 -4.25
N THR A 239 -14.52 -23.74 -5.16
CA THR A 239 -14.36 -24.34 -6.50
C THR A 239 -13.34 -23.58 -7.34
N ALA A 240 -13.37 -22.25 -7.33
CA ALA A 240 -12.44 -21.42 -8.08
C ALA A 240 -11.00 -21.55 -7.58
N VAL A 241 -10.79 -21.66 -6.27
CA VAL A 241 -9.46 -21.95 -5.69
C VAL A 241 -8.93 -23.31 -6.15
N HIS A 242 -9.79 -24.33 -6.20
CA HIS A 242 -9.42 -25.65 -6.71
C HIS A 242 -8.96 -25.57 -8.18
N PHE A 243 -9.73 -24.90 -9.04
CA PHE A 243 -9.37 -24.72 -10.45
C PHE A 243 -8.06 -23.96 -10.64
N LEU A 244 -7.80 -22.91 -9.85
CA LEU A 244 -6.53 -22.20 -9.86
C LEU A 244 -5.37 -23.10 -9.41
N THR A 245 -5.58 -23.92 -8.38
CA THR A 245 -4.56 -24.83 -7.85
C THR A 245 -4.14 -25.86 -8.88
N GLU A 246 -5.11 -26.49 -9.55
CA GLU A 246 -4.85 -27.44 -10.64
C GLU A 246 -4.08 -26.79 -11.79
N TYR A 247 -4.43 -25.56 -12.16
CA TYR A 247 -3.71 -24.80 -13.19
C TYR A 247 -2.27 -24.47 -12.79
N CYS A 248 -2.04 -24.02 -11.55
CA CYS A 248 -0.70 -23.77 -11.04
C CYS A 248 0.15 -25.05 -11.00
N ASN A 249 -0.45 -26.20 -10.68
CA ASN A 249 0.22 -27.51 -10.68
C ASN A 249 0.57 -27.96 -12.10
N LEU A 250 -0.35 -27.78 -13.06
CA LEU A 250 -0.16 -28.13 -14.46
C LEU A 250 1.06 -27.44 -15.08
N HIS A 251 1.21 -26.14 -14.82
CA HIS A 251 2.27 -25.29 -15.38
C HIS A 251 3.51 -25.16 -14.47
N ASN A 252 3.45 -25.69 -13.24
CA ASN A 252 4.48 -25.55 -12.21
C ASN A 252 4.84 -24.08 -11.88
N ILE A 253 3.82 -23.22 -11.73
CA ILE A 253 3.95 -21.74 -11.60
C ILE A 253 3.49 -21.20 -10.24
N ILE A 254 3.70 -21.98 -9.17
CA ILE A 254 3.31 -21.58 -7.81
C ILE A 254 4.04 -20.29 -7.37
N ASP A 255 5.26 -20.05 -7.83
CA ASP A 255 6.01 -18.83 -7.54
C ASP A 255 5.35 -17.57 -8.15
N GLN A 256 4.80 -17.68 -9.36
CA GLN A 256 4.02 -16.60 -9.99
C GLN A 256 2.68 -16.35 -9.28
N THR A 257 2.10 -17.34 -8.59
CA THR A 257 0.79 -17.19 -7.94
C THR A 257 0.82 -16.15 -6.83
N LEU A 258 1.91 -16.05 -6.07
CA LEU A 258 2.03 -15.05 -4.99
C LEU A 258 2.22 -13.64 -5.54
N ALA A 259 2.96 -13.51 -6.64
CA ALA A 259 3.11 -12.22 -7.32
C ALA A 259 1.80 -11.75 -7.95
N ALA A 260 1.03 -12.69 -8.53
CA ALA A 260 -0.29 -12.43 -9.06
C ALA A 260 -1.31 -12.11 -7.94
N LEU A 261 -1.26 -12.82 -6.81
CA LEU A 261 -2.05 -12.54 -5.62
C LEU A 261 -1.79 -11.11 -5.11
N SER A 262 -0.51 -10.77 -4.93
CA SER A 262 -0.07 -9.44 -4.50
C SER A 262 -0.53 -8.36 -5.50
N SER A 263 -0.42 -8.61 -6.80
CA SER A 263 -0.92 -7.72 -7.86
C SER A 263 -2.43 -7.51 -7.78
N ALA A 264 -3.19 -8.60 -7.55
CA ALA A 264 -4.64 -8.55 -7.41
C ALA A 264 -5.08 -7.69 -6.20
N TRP A 265 -4.28 -7.63 -5.12
CA TRP A 265 -4.60 -6.76 -3.96
C TRP A 265 -4.54 -5.28 -4.28
N PHE A 266 -3.79 -4.89 -5.32
CA PHE A 266 -3.71 -3.49 -5.76
C PHE A 266 -4.81 -3.11 -6.75
N LEU A 267 -5.61 -4.06 -7.26
CA LEU A 267 -6.73 -3.76 -8.18
C LEU A 267 -7.68 -2.68 -7.61
N PRO A 268 -8.09 -2.73 -6.32
CA PRO A 268 -8.87 -1.65 -5.72
C PRO A 268 -8.27 -0.25 -5.80
N SER A 269 -6.94 -0.13 -5.91
CA SER A 269 -6.22 1.14 -6.05
C SER A 269 -6.15 1.62 -7.50
N LEU A 270 -6.37 0.72 -8.46
CA LEU A 270 -6.37 1.03 -9.89
C LEU A 270 -7.74 1.49 -10.39
N HIS A 271 -8.81 1.22 -9.65
CA HIS A 271 -10.19 1.57 -10.00
C HIS A 271 -10.38 3.05 -10.36
N THR A 272 -9.68 3.97 -9.71
CA THR A 272 -9.82 5.42 -9.94
C THR A 272 -9.05 5.92 -11.16
N LYS A 273 -8.25 5.06 -11.83
CA LYS A 273 -7.49 5.45 -13.02
C LYS A 273 -8.42 5.62 -14.22
N LYS A 274 -8.27 6.74 -14.93
CA LYS A 274 -9.04 7.05 -16.15
C LYS A 274 -8.73 6.06 -17.29
N ASN A 275 -7.46 5.68 -17.42
CA ASN A 275 -6.99 4.78 -18.48
C ASN A 275 -6.94 3.33 -17.97
N PRO A 276 -7.28 2.35 -18.82
CA PRO A 276 -7.12 0.94 -18.48
C PRO A 276 -5.68 0.61 -18.08
N PHE A 277 -5.53 -0.28 -17.09
CA PHE A 277 -4.23 -0.76 -16.67
C PHE A 277 -3.75 -1.91 -17.56
N SER A 278 -2.53 -1.80 -18.10
CA SER A 278 -1.94 -2.81 -18.96
C SER A 278 -1.28 -3.92 -18.14
N LEU A 279 -1.86 -5.13 -18.20
CA LEU A 279 -1.28 -6.32 -17.61
C LEU A 279 -0.15 -6.89 -18.51
N PRO A 280 0.85 -7.60 -17.94
CA PRO A 280 1.92 -8.23 -18.71
C PRO A 280 1.40 -9.18 -19.79
N LYS A 281 1.94 -9.14 -21.01
CA LYS A 281 1.52 -10.08 -22.04
C LYS A 281 1.95 -11.51 -21.67
N PRO A 282 1.04 -12.50 -21.66
CA PRO A 282 1.42 -13.88 -21.45
C PRO A 282 2.28 -14.39 -22.61
N ASP A 283 3.23 -15.28 -22.30
CA ASP A 283 4.00 -15.96 -23.33
C ASP A 283 3.11 -16.98 -24.05
N SER A 284 2.86 -16.78 -25.35
CA SER A 284 2.18 -17.78 -26.16
C SER A 284 3.16 -18.90 -26.53
N GLN A 285 2.73 -20.16 -26.43
CA GLN A 285 3.52 -21.37 -26.67
C GLN A 285 4.03 -21.55 -28.12
N LYS A 286 4.80 -20.61 -28.67
CA LYS A 286 5.40 -20.75 -30.01
C LYS A 286 6.84 -21.27 -30.02
N LYS A 287 7.44 -21.64 -28.87
CA LYS A 287 8.86 -22.07 -28.82
C LYS A 287 9.19 -23.45 -28.24
N LYS A 288 8.24 -24.33 -27.94
CA LYS A 288 8.56 -25.71 -27.48
C LYS A 288 7.84 -26.81 -28.27
N ARG A 289 8.24 -27.00 -29.53
CA ARG A 289 8.23 -28.34 -30.15
C ARG A 289 9.62 -28.96 -30.32
N LEU A 290 10.67 -28.33 -29.80
CA LEU A 290 12.02 -28.90 -29.86
C LEU A 290 12.79 -28.66 -28.56
N LYS A 291 12.53 -29.52 -27.57
CA LYS A 291 13.46 -30.05 -26.55
C LYS A 291 12.64 -30.71 -25.45
N GLN A 292 12.32 -31.99 -25.67
CA GLN A 292 12.01 -32.89 -24.58
C GLN A 292 13.33 -33.16 -23.85
N ALA A 293 13.75 -32.21 -23.01
CA ALA A 293 14.87 -32.41 -22.10
C ALA A 293 14.30 -33.06 -20.85
N ILE A 294 14.74 -34.29 -20.60
CA ILE A 294 14.55 -35.02 -19.35
C ILE A 294 14.91 -34.07 -18.21
N SER A 295 13.90 -33.56 -17.51
CA SER A 295 14.11 -32.71 -16.35
C SER A 295 14.31 -33.62 -15.15
N GLU A 296 15.43 -33.47 -14.45
CA GLU A 296 15.61 -34.02 -13.11
C GLU A 296 14.42 -33.61 -12.21
N PRO A 297 14.07 -34.42 -11.20
CA PRO A 297 12.94 -34.12 -10.33
C PRO A 297 13.28 -32.88 -9.50
N ALA A 298 12.92 -31.70 -10.02
CA ALA A 298 12.75 -30.53 -9.18
C ALA A 298 11.77 -30.92 -8.09
N GLU A 299 12.15 -30.73 -6.83
CA GLU A 299 11.30 -30.96 -5.66
C GLU A 299 9.90 -30.44 -5.97
N ARG A 300 8.94 -31.35 -6.15
CA ARG A 300 7.53 -30.99 -6.31
C ARG A 300 7.17 -30.19 -5.07
N LYS A 301 7.05 -28.86 -5.21
CA LYS A 301 6.50 -28.01 -4.15
C LYS A 301 5.16 -28.61 -3.74
N GLN A 302 4.97 -28.73 -2.42
CA GLN A 302 3.93 -29.51 -1.78
C GLN A 302 2.54 -29.25 -2.42
N PRO A 303 1.83 -30.29 -2.91
CA PRO A 303 0.45 -30.13 -3.31
C PRO A 303 -0.35 -29.61 -2.11
N GLY A 304 -0.89 -28.39 -2.22
CA GLY A 304 -1.66 -27.78 -1.14
C GLY A 304 -1.25 -26.36 -0.74
N PHE A 305 -0.13 -25.81 -1.24
CA PHE A 305 0.33 -24.47 -0.84
C PHE A 305 -0.77 -23.38 -0.84
N ILE A 306 -1.55 -23.27 -1.92
CA ILE A 306 -2.62 -22.26 -2.01
C ILE A 306 -3.70 -22.52 -0.94
N SER A 307 -4.18 -23.77 -0.86
CA SER A 307 -5.25 -24.16 0.06
C SER A 307 -4.86 -24.12 1.54
N GLU A 308 -3.62 -24.46 1.87
CA GLU A 308 -3.14 -24.57 3.26
C GLU A 308 -2.57 -23.26 3.80
N GLN A 309 -1.98 -22.43 2.93
CA GLN A 309 -1.23 -21.25 3.34
C GLN A 309 -1.86 -19.92 2.96
N ILE A 310 -2.59 -19.85 1.83
CA ILE A 310 -3.18 -18.59 1.34
C ILE A 310 -4.65 -18.49 1.74
N VAL A 311 -5.45 -19.53 1.48
CA VAL A 311 -6.90 -19.54 1.75
C VAL A 311 -7.25 -19.15 3.19
N PRO A 312 -6.56 -19.67 4.24
CA PRO A 312 -6.90 -19.32 5.62
C PRO A 312 -6.67 -17.84 5.98
N GLU A 313 -5.94 -17.10 5.16
CA GLU A 313 -5.63 -15.70 5.39
C GLU A 313 -6.48 -14.76 4.53
N LEU A 314 -7.27 -15.28 3.57
CA LEU A 314 -7.88 -14.49 2.50
C LEU A 314 -8.84 -13.40 2.99
N ASP A 315 -9.57 -13.67 4.06
CA ASP A 315 -10.46 -12.72 4.75
C ASP A 315 -9.70 -11.51 5.32
N LYS A 316 -8.50 -11.72 5.86
CA LYS A 316 -7.57 -10.66 6.27
C LYS A 316 -7.02 -9.92 5.07
N LEU A 317 -6.67 -10.63 4.00
CA LEU A 317 -6.17 -10.02 2.76
C LEU A 317 -7.20 -9.07 2.13
N LEU A 318 -8.48 -9.45 2.15
CA LEU A 318 -9.59 -8.59 1.71
C LEU A 318 -9.61 -7.27 2.50
N THR A 319 -9.49 -7.33 3.83
CA THR A 319 -9.48 -6.13 4.69
C THR A 319 -8.35 -5.17 4.31
N LEU A 320 -7.12 -5.67 4.11
CA LEU A 320 -6.00 -4.83 3.75
C LEU A 320 -6.12 -4.28 2.33
N SER A 321 -6.58 -5.09 1.38
CA SER A 321 -6.76 -4.68 -0.01
C SER A 321 -7.85 -3.61 -0.17
N CYS A 322 -8.86 -3.60 0.72
CA CYS A 322 -9.82 -2.50 0.86
C CYS A 322 -9.18 -1.21 1.39
N ASN A 323 -8.13 -1.29 2.22
CA ASN A 323 -7.39 -0.14 2.75
C ASN A 323 -6.29 0.33 1.77
N THR A 324 -6.70 0.92 0.64
CA THR A 324 -5.77 1.38 -0.41
C THR A 324 -4.77 2.44 0.07
N ARG A 325 -5.19 3.32 1.00
CA ARG A 325 -4.30 4.28 1.65
C ARG A 325 -3.26 3.57 2.52
N GLY A 326 -3.67 2.54 3.25
CA GLY A 326 -2.78 1.66 4.01
C GLY A 326 -1.76 0.96 3.12
N LEU A 327 -2.16 0.40 1.99
CA LEU A 327 -1.23 -0.21 1.02
C LEU A 327 -0.16 0.78 0.53
N ARG A 328 -0.57 2.00 0.13
CA ARG A 328 0.39 3.04 -0.30
C ARG A 328 1.33 3.42 0.84
N SER A 329 0.79 3.62 2.04
CA SER A 329 1.58 3.92 3.24
C SER A 329 2.61 2.83 3.54
N LEU A 330 2.20 1.55 3.50
CA LEU A 330 3.09 0.41 3.74
C LEU A 330 4.26 0.37 2.75
N LEU A 331 4.01 0.60 1.45
CA LEU A 331 5.10 0.71 0.47
C LEU A 331 6.01 1.92 0.75
N SER A 332 5.44 3.09 1.10
CA SER A 332 6.21 4.29 1.42
C SER A 332 7.05 4.18 2.71
N SER A 333 6.84 3.15 3.53
CA SER A 333 7.62 2.92 4.77
C SER A 333 9.12 2.77 4.55
N VAL A 334 9.56 2.39 3.34
CA VAL A 334 10.98 2.26 2.99
C VAL A 334 11.78 3.55 3.18
N PHE A 335 11.11 4.71 3.06
CA PHE A 335 11.71 6.03 3.22
C PHE A 335 11.78 6.50 4.67
N TYR A 336 11.00 5.90 5.57
CA TYR A 336 11.00 6.27 6.98
C TYR A 336 12.26 5.72 7.67
N GLU A 337 12.85 6.49 8.57
CA GLU A 337 13.92 6.05 9.46
C GLU A 337 13.71 6.65 10.85
N SER A 338 13.89 5.81 11.87
CA SER A 338 13.74 6.23 13.26
C SER A 338 14.83 7.25 13.59
N ARG A 339 14.50 8.21 14.47
CA ARG A 339 15.41 9.26 14.97
C ARG A 339 15.83 10.34 13.97
N ILE A 340 15.44 10.27 12.70
CA ILE A 340 15.62 11.41 11.79
C ILE A 340 14.61 12.49 12.19
N PRO A 341 15.06 13.69 12.61
CA PRO A 341 14.16 14.78 12.94
C PRO A 341 13.56 15.40 11.69
N CYS A 342 12.39 16.04 11.84
CA CYS A 342 11.65 16.66 10.75
C CYS A 342 12.45 17.69 9.95
N ASN A 343 13.44 18.36 10.56
CA ASN A 343 14.27 19.37 9.90
C ASN A 343 15.47 18.79 9.12
N ALA A 344 15.69 17.47 9.16
CA ALA A 344 16.78 16.80 8.45
C ALA A 344 16.29 15.73 7.45
N VAL A 345 15.04 15.83 7.02
CA VAL A 345 14.42 14.88 6.09
C VAL A 345 14.99 15.02 4.68
N SER A 346 15.24 16.24 4.19
CA SER A 346 15.82 16.47 2.86
C SER A 346 17.15 15.75 2.63
N PRO A 347 18.21 15.93 3.47
CA PRO A 347 19.46 15.21 3.26
C PRO A 347 19.30 13.68 3.37
N TRP A 348 18.39 13.21 4.21
CA TRP A 348 18.07 11.78 4.29
C TRP A 348 17.49 11.25 2.97
N LEU A 349 16.48 11.90 2.41
CA LEU A 349 15.84 11.47 1.15
C LEU A 349 16.78 11.61 -0.05
N GLN A 350 17.55 12.70 -0.14
CA GLN A 350 18.56 12.89 -1.19
C GLN A 350 19.56 11.72 -1.21
N SER A 351 19.95 11.20 -0.04
CA SER A 351 20.81 10.03 0.04
C SER A 351 20.15 8.75 -0.49
N ALA A 352 18.84 8.57 -0.27
CA ALA A 352 18.08 7.45 -0.79
C ALA A 352 18.00 7.48 -2.31
N PHE A 353 17.62 8.63 -2.88
CA PHE A 353 17.47 8.79 -4.32
C PHE A 353 18.80 8.80 -5.08
N SER A 354 19.91 9.15 -4.42
CA SER A 354 21.25 8.96 -5.01
C SER A 354 21.54 7.50 -5.43
N VAL A 355 20.89 6.53 -4.78
CA VAL A 355 21.02 5.10 -5.09
C VAL A 355 19.85 4.62 -5.95
N LEU A 356 18.61 4.98 -5.59
CA LEU A 356 17.42 4.50 -6.30
C LEU A 356 17.40 4.97 -7.77
N ASP A 357 17.89 6.18 -8.05
CA ASP A 357 17.93 6.73 -9.41
C ASP A 357 18.93 5.98 -10.31
N SER A 358 19.94 5.34 -9.71
CA SER A 358 20.91 4.53 -10.45
C SER A 358 20.36 3.18 -10.92
N VAL A 359 19.18 2.79 -10.45
CA VAL A 359 18.55 1.48 -10.73
C VAL A 359 17.10 1.62 -11.20
N GLU A 360 16.68 2.83 -11.60
CA GLU A 360 15.29 3.11 -12.03
C GLU A 360 14.84 2.23 -13.21
N ASP A 361 15.78 1.84 -14.10
CA ASP A 361 15.52 0.98 -15.25
C ASP A 361 15.68 -0.53 -14.96
N ASP A 362 16.07 -0.93 -13.75
CA ASP A 362 16.24 -2.34 -13.35
C ASP A 362 15.31 -2.72 -12.19
N ASP A 363 14.06 -3.06 -12.55
CA ASP A 363 13.02 -3.49 -11.61
C ASP A 363 13.45 -4.66 -10.70
N HIS A 364 14.35 -5.53 -11.15
CA HIS A 364 14.83 -6.64 -10.33
C HIS A 364 15.74 -6.14 -9.19
N ILE A 365 16.70 -5.27 -9.51
CA ILE A 365 17.58 -4.68 -8.48
C ILE A 365 16.78 -3.76 -7.56
N LEU A 366 15.90 -2.93 -8.12
CA LEU A 366 15.01 -2.06 -7.37
C LEU A 366 14.13 -2.86 -6.39
N ALA A 367 13.49 -3.94 -6.85
CA ALA A 367 12.71 -4.83 -6.00
C ALA A 367 13.54 -5.38 -4.83
N HIS A 368 14.76 -5.84 -5.08
CA HIS A 368 15.65 -6.34 -4.03
C HIS A 368 15.97 -5.29 -2.97
N ILE A 369 16.27 -4.05 -3.38
CA ILE A 369 16.58 -2.96 -2.46
C ILE A 369 15.36 -2.69 -1.56
N LEU A 370 14.19 -2.51 -2.17
CA LEU A 370 12.96 -2.15 -1.47
C LEU A 370 12.46 -3.28 -0.55
N MET A 371 12.52 -4.53 -1.00
CA MET A 371 12.15 -5.70 -0.19
C MET A 371 13.07 -5.92 1.00
N ASN A 372 14.38 -5.65 0.86
CA ASN A 372 15.32 -5.77 1.98
C ASN A 372 15.28 -4.59 2.94
N ARG A 373 14.84 -3.40 2.49
CA ARG A 373 14.71 -2.21 3.35
C ARG A 373 13.65 -2.38 4.44
N VAL A 374 12.49 -2.95 4.08
CA VAL A 374 11.40 -3.30 5.01
C VAL A 374 10.86 -4.70 4.68
N PRO A 375 11.52 -5.77 5.17
CA PRO A 375 11.17 -7.16 4.82
C PRO A 375 9.74 -7.57 5.16
N GLN A 376 9.13 -6.95 6.17
CA GLN A 376 7.76 -7.20 6.63
C GLN A 376 6.73 -7.00 5.51
N VAL A 377 7.00 -6.09 4.57
CA VAL A 377 6.11 -5.78 3.45
C VAL A 377 6.71 -6.17 2.11
N SER A 378 7.76 -6.99 2.11
CA SER A 378 8.44 -7.42 0.87
C SER A 378 7.50 -8.06 -0.15
N PHE A 379 6.50 -8.81 0.30
CA PHE A 379 5.49 -9.43 -0.56
C PHE A 379 4.61 -8.40 -1.30
N LEU A 380 4.39 -7.19 -0.75
CA LEU A 380 3.62 -6.12 -1.41
C LEU A 380 4.38 -5.56 -2.62
N TRP A 381 5.72 -5.57 -2.59
CA TRP A 381 6.53 -5.08 -3.69
C TRP A 381 6.41 -5.94 -4.94
N LEU A 382 6.10 -7.24 -4.82
CA LEU A 382 5.83 -8.11 -5.97
C LEU A 382 4.69 -7.52 -6.83
N GLY A 383 3.54 -7.32 -6.21
CA GLY A 383 2.37 -6.74 -6.88
C GLY A 383 2.52 -5.27 -7.19
N GLY A 384 3.07 -4.50 -6.25
CA GLY A 384 3.25 -3.05 -6.39
C GLY A 384 4.15 -2.66 -7.57
N ILE A 385 5.12 -3.51 -7.92
CA ILE A 385 5.95 -3.30 -9.12
C ILE A 385 5.20 -3.73 -10.37
N ILE A 386 4.62 -4.94 -10.40
CA ILE A 386 3.86 -5.47 -11.54
C ILE A 386 2.72 -4.52 -11.94
N VAL A 387 2.01 -3.92 -10.97
CA VAL A 387 0.92 -2.97 -11.24
C VAL A 387 1.39 -1.51 -11.41
N GLY A 388 2.69 -1.25 -11.36
CA GLY A 388 3.30 0.06 -11.55
C GLY A 388 3.10 1.06 -10.39
N THR A 389 2.57 0.62 -9.25
CA THR A 389 2.36 1.48 -8.06
C THR A 389 3.67 2.03 -7.49
N HIS A 390 4.77 1.27 -7.61
CA HIS A 390 6.09 1.69 -7.15
C HIS A 390 6.52 3.06 -7.70
N LYS A 391 6.20 3.38 -8.96
CA LYS A 391 6.56 4.66 -9.60
C LYS A 391 5.99 5.86 -8.84
N ASN A 392 4.72 5.77 -8.46
CA ASN A 392 4.06 6.81 -7.67
C ASN A 392 4.69 6.90 -6.27
N VAL A 393 4.98 5.76 -5.64
CA VAL A 393 5.61 5.73 -4.30
C VAL A 393 7.01 6.37 -4.33
N LEU A 394 7.82 6.09 -5.36
CA LEU A 394 9.13 6.72 -5.56
C LEU A 394 8.99 8.22 -5.83
N GLN A 395 8.04 8.62 -6.68
CA GLN A 395 7.78 10.03 -6.97
C GLN A 395 7.38 10.80 -5.71
N ASP A 396 6.41 10.29 -4.95
CA ASP A 396 5.97 10.89 -3.68
C ASP A 396 7.11 10.97 -2.67
N GLY A 397 7.87 9.87 -2.54
CA GLY A 397 9.01 9.78 -1.64
C GLY A 397 10.08 10.82 -1.94
N ARG A 398 10.32 11.15 -3.21
CA ARG A 398 11.28 12.20 -3.61
C ARG A 398 10.89 13.57 -3.09
N PHE A 399 9.60 13.87 -3.04
CA PHE A 399 9.07 15.12 -2.49
C PHE A 399 8.79 15.06 -0.98
N GLY A 400 9.21 14.00 -0.29
CA GLY A 400 8.94 13.81 1.14
C GLY A 400 7.46 13.58 1.48
N LEU A 401 6.63 13.25 0.49
CA LEU A 401 5.20 12.97 0.65
C LEU A 401 5.02 11.51 1.08
N ILE A 402 5.28 11.23 2.36
CA ILE A 402 5.22 9.88 2.92
C ILE A 402 3.86 9.71 3.63
N PRO A 403 2.86 9.06 3.01
CA PRO A 403 1.55 8.88 3.63
C PRO A 403 1.64 8.01 4.88
N LEU A 404 0.98 8.44 5.95
CA LEU A 404 0.86 7.71 7.21
C LEU A 404 -0.53 7.06 7.35
N GLU A 405 -0.55 5.78 7.73
CA GLU A 405 -1.75 5.03 8.09
C GLU A 405 -1.41 3.99 9.18
N LEU A 406 -1.60 4.38 10.45
CA LEU A 406 -1.11 3.62 11.59
C LEU A 406 -1.80 2.27 11.80
N HIS A 407 -3.03 2.09 11.29
CA HIS A 407 -3.69 0.78 11.34
C HIS A 407 -2.94 -0.24 10.50
N ALA A 408 -2.73 0.05 9.20
CA ALA A 408 -1.97 -0.82 8.30
C ALA A 408 -0.55 -1.06 8.82
N ALA A 409 0.13 -0.03 9.32
CA ALA A 409 1.45 -0.14 9.92
C ALA A 409 1.46 -1.18 11.06
N SER A 410 0.49 -1.09 11.97
CA SER A 410 0.41 -1.97 13.14
C SER A 410 0.02 -3.39 12.75
N TRP A 411 -0.93 -3.55 11.83
CA TRP A 411 -1.36 -4.88 11.34
C TRP A 411 -0.21 -5.65 10.68
N CYS A 412 0.68 -4.95 9.98
CA CYS A 412 1.83 -5.55 9.29
C CYS A 412 3.12 -5.53 10.11
N GLY A 413 3.11 -5.01 11.34
CA GLY A 413 4.31 -4.89 12.18
C GLY A 413 5.38 -3.95 11.60
N VAL A 414 4.97 -2.90 10.90
CA VAL A 414 5.84 -1.88 10.28
C VAL A 414 5.85 -0.61 11.14
N THR A 415 7.03 -0.01 11.30
CA THR A 415 7.17 1.32 11.90
C THR A 415 7.22 2.36 10.80
N GLN A 416 6.35 3.36 10.87
CA GLN A 416 6.19 4.45 9.90
C GLN A 416 6.21 5.84 10.54
N SER A 417 6.14 5.93 11.86
CA SER A 417 6.11 7.21 12.55
C SER A 417 6.75 7.11 13.93
N PHE A 418 7.33 8.21 14.38
CA PHE A 418 7.86 8.35 15.74
C PHE A 418 6.80 8.10 16.81
N LEU A 419 5.50 8.24 16.48
CA LEU A 419 4.38 8.02 17.41
C LEU A 419 4.25 6.54 17.85
N GLN A 420 4.76 5.60 17.05
CA GLN A 420 4.75 4.17 17.38
C GLN A 420 5.83 3.78 18.40
N GLU A 421 6.80 4.66 18.64
CA GLU A 421 7.81 4.46 19.66
C GLU A 421 7.26 4.83 21.04
N PRO A 422 7.67 4.12 22.12
CA PRO A 422 7.30 4.50 23.47
C PRO A 422 7.89 5.85 23.86
N VAL A 423 7.27 6.48 24.87
CA VAL A 423 7.83 7.67 25.52
C VAL A 423 9.15 7.29 26.19
N SER A 424 10.16 8.15 26.07
CA SER A 424 11.47 7.95 26.72
C SER A 424 11.34 7.76 28.23
N GLN A 425 12.25 6.98 28.82
CA GLN A 425 12.28 6.73 30.27
C GLN A 425 13.65 7.06 30.85
N PRO A 426 13.76 8.03 31.78
CA PRO A 426 12.69 8.94 32.24
C PRO A 426 12.24 9.92 31.13
N PRO A 427 10.97 10.40 31.12
CA PRO A 427 10.50 11.36 30.13
C PRO A 427 11.21 12.72 30.21
N ILE A 428 11.62 13.12 31.42
CA ILE A 428 12.32 14.37 31.69
C ILE A 428 13.83 14.12 31.63
N THR A 429 14.53 14.95 30.87
CA THR A 429 15.99 14.99 30.84
C THR A 429 16.55 15.65 32.11
N ASN A 430 17.83 15.44 32.41
CA ASN A 430 18.49 16.02 33.58
C ASN A 430 18.37 17.56 33.69
N ASN A 431 18.06 18.24 32.59
CA ASN A 431 17.91 19.70 32.51
C ASN A 431 16.48 20.19 32.79
N GLY A 432 15.55 19.32 33.22
CA GLY A 432 14.15 19.69 33.46
C GLY A 432 13.34 19.95 32.19
N ALA A 433 13.83 19.47 31.04
CA ALA A 433 13.18 19.60 29.74
C ALA A 433 12.78 18.22 29.19
N LEU A 434 11.75 18.20 28.35
CA LEU A 434 11.19 17.01 27.73
C LEU A 434 11.44 17.07 26.22
N LEU A 435 11.74 15.94 25.58
CA LEU A 435 11.90 15.90 24.12
C LEU A 435 10.57 16.25 23.46
N ARG A 436 10.56 17.14 22.45
CA ARG A 436 9.31 17.50 21.76
C ARG A 436 8.60 16.28 21.16
N SER A 437 9.34 15.24 20.81
CA SER A 437 8.78 13.96 20.34
C SER A 437 8.01 13.24 21.43
N ASP A 438 8.50 13.26 22.66
CA ASP A 438 7.80 12.72 23.83
C ASP A 438 6.61 13.61 24.22
N GLU A 439 6.70 14.91 23.98
CA GLU A 439 5.59 15.85 24.20
C GLU A 439 4.43 15.49 23.28
N CYS A 440 4.73 15.34 21.99
CA CYS A 440 3.77 14.89 21.00
C CYS A 440 3.14 13.53 21.36
N ARG A 441 3.95 12.56 21.79
CA ARG A 441 3.44 11.25 22.21
C ARG A 441 2.49 11.39 23.39
N LEU A 442 2.87 12.14 24.42
CA LEU A 442 2.03 12.33 25.61
C LEU A 442 0.73 13.07 25.27
N LEU A 443 0.78 14.16 24.50
CA LEU A 443 -0.41 14.89 24.02
C LEU A 443 -1.40 13.98 23.28
N TYR A 444 -0.88 13.11 22.41
CA TYR A 444 -1.70 12.15 21.72
C TYR A 444 -2.24 11.07 22.67
N LEU A 445 -1.40 10.49 23.53
CA LEU A 445 -1.82 9.41 24.44
C LEU A 445 -2.86 9.86 25.48
N THR A 446 -2.78 11.12 25.94
CA THR A 446 -3.77 11.72 26.84
C THR A 446 -5.04 12.16 26.11
N GLN A 447 -5.05 12.13 24.77
CA GLN A 447 -6.09 12.72 23.93
C GLN A 447 -6.37 14.16 24.34
N ALA A 448 -5.30 14.94 24.58
CA ALA A 448 -5.40 16.35 24.92
C ALA A 448 -6.25 17.11 23.89
N GLU A 449 -6.87 18.21 24.32
CA GLU A 449 -7.71 19.02 23.43
C GLU A 449 -6.93 19.34 22.14
N ARG A 450 -7.60 19.21 20.99
CA ARG A 450 -7.04 19.41 19.63
C ARG A 450 -5.96 18.40 19.18
N HIS A 451 -5.47 17.51 20.06
CA HIS A 451 -4.46 16.48 19.75
C HIS A 451 -5.04 15.06 19.59
N GLY A 452 -6.37 14.94 19.48
CA GLY A 452 -7.04 13.66 19.25
C GLY A 452 -6.79 13.04 17.86
N ARG A 453 -6.29 13.80 16.88
CA ARG A 453 -5.84 13.26 15.59
C ARG A 453 -4.36 12.97 15.67
N TRP A 454 -3.92 11.83 15.13
CA TRP A 454 -2.49 11.54 14.98
C TRP A 454 -1.81 12.57 14.07
N PRO A 455 -0.52 12.91 14.28
CA PRO A 455 0.22 13.81 13.42
C PRO A 455 0.27 13.32 11.98
N VAL A 456 0.18 14.23 11.01
CA VAL A 456 0.31 13.89 9.57
C VAL A 456 1.77 13.59 9.21
N SER A 457 2.71 14.31 9.82
CA SER A 457 4.15 14.09 9.61
C SER A 457 4.61 12.83 10.35
N PRO A 458 5.30 11.89 9.68
CA PRO A 458 5.85 10.71 10.34
C PRO A 458 7.11 11.02 11.17
N TRP A 459 7.72 12.19 10.94
CA TRP A 459 9.01 12.56 11.50
C TRP A 459 8.87 13.22 12.87
N MET A 460 9.83 12.96 13.75
CA MET A 460 9.83 13.55 15.09
C MET A 460 10.18 15.05 15.05
N PRO A 461 9.54 15.88 15.89
CA PRO A 461 9.99 17.26 16.06
C PRO A 461 11.39 17.28 16.71
N PHE A 462 12.22 18.24 16.31
CA PHE A 462 13.55 18.40 16.88
C PHE A 462 13.52 19.13 18.23
N GLY A 463 14.56 18.90 19.04
CA GLY A 463 14.81 19.63 20.28
C GLY A 463 13.89 19.24 21.44
N SER A 464 13.79 20.13 22.41
CA SER A 464 13.12 19.91 23.69
C SER A 464 12.31 21.11 24.14
N THR A 465 11.32 20.87 24.98
CA THR A 465 10.47 21.89 25.60
C THR A 465 10.68 21.87 27.10
N ALA A 466 10.81 23.05 27.70
CA ALA A 466 10.92 23.16 29.15
C ALA A 466 9.61 22.68 29.78
N LEU A 467 9.68 21.91 30.88
CA LEU A 467 8.49 21.31 31.47
C LEU A 467 7.43 22.36 31.88
N GLU A 468 7.88 23.56 32.25
CA GLU A 468 6.99 24.69 32.60
C GLU A 468 6.18 25.23 31.40
N ASP A 469 6.72 25.09 30.19
CA ASP A 469 6.12 25.54 28.92
C ASP A 469 5.26 24.44 28.25
N ALA A 470 5.34 23.19 28.73
CA ALA A 470 4.56 22.09 28.20
C ALA A 470 3.09 22.14 28.69
N GLU A 471 2.17 21.59 27.90
CA GLU A 471 0.75 21.51 28.25
C GLU A 471 0.51 20.77 29.58
N ILE A 472 -0.57 21.14 30.27
CA ILE A 472 -0.85 20.64 31.62
C ILE A 472 -0.98 19.11 31.63
N GLU A 473 -1.60 18.54 30.60
CA GLU A 473 -1.73 17.10 30.40
C GLU A 473 -0.35 16.44 30.33
N VAL A 474 0.60 17.02 29.60
CA VAL A 474 1.97 16.48 29.50
C VAL A 474 2.66 16.53 30.87
N ARG A 475 2.51 17.65 31.60
CA ARG A 475 3.14 17.86 32.91
C ARG A 475 2.69 16.85 33.95
N LEU A 476 1.41 16.46 33.94
CA LEU A 476 0.87 15.42 34.83
C LEU A 476 1.52 14.04 34.61
N HIS A 477 2.01 13.78 33.40
CA HIS A 477 2.60 12.51 33.00
C HIS A 477 4.14 12.51 32.95
N ALA A 478 4.79 13.63 33.28
CA ALA A 478 6.23 13.79 33.13
C ALA A 478 7.08 12.87 34.03
N GLN A 479 6.51 12.35 35.12
CA GLN A 479 7.16 11.37 36.02
C GLN A 479 6.66 9.92 35.81
N CYS A 480 5.73 9.72 34.88
CA CYS A 480 5.17 8.40 34.62
C CYS A 480 6.10 7.56 33.73
N THR A 481 6.00 6.25 33.87
CA THR A 481 6.71 5.26 33.06
C THR A 481 5.72 4.39 32.28
N GLY A 482 6.21 3.73 31.22
CA GLY A 482 5.43 2.77 30.45
C GLY A 482 4.41 3.36 29.47
N HIS A 483 4.50 4.65 29.15
CA HIS A 483 3.65 5.29 28.14
C HIS A 483 4.09 4.93 26.73
N GLY A 484 3.12 4.57 25.89
CA GLY A 484 3.35 4.23 24.49
C GLY A 484 2.06 3.82 23.80
N LEU A 485 2.04 3.96 22.48
CA LEU A 485 0.88 3.58 21.67
C LEU A 485 1.02 2.13 21.20
N GLN A 486 0.21 1.23 21.75
CA GLN A 486 0.23 -0.18 21.37
C GLN A 486 -1.11 -0.61 20.81
N TYR A 487 -1.09 -1.17 19.59
CA TYR A 487 -2.26 -1.82 19.02
C TYR A 487 -2.68 -3.02 19.87
N ALA A 488 -3.93 -3.02 20.33
CA ALA A 488 -4.44 -4.02 21.26
C ALA A 488 -5.51 -4.90 20.62
N ASP A 489 -6.46 -4.31 19.89
CA ASP A 489 -7.60 -5.04 19.33
C ASP A 489 -8.32 -4.30 18.18
N TRP A 490 -9.30 -4.97 17.58
CA TRP A 490 -10.20 -4.46 16.56
C TRP A 490 -11.63 -4.93 16.79
N ARG A 491 -12.61 -4.10 16.40
CA ARG A 491 -14.01 -4.52 16.30
C ARG A 491 -14.69 -3.97 15.05
N TRP A 492 -15.51 -4.81 14.43
CA TRP A 492 -16.36 -4.43 13.31
C TRP A 492 -17.73 -3.96 13.80
N ALA A 493 -18.28 -2.93 13.15
CA ALA A 493 -19.69 -2.60 13.25
C ALA A 493 -20.50 -3.55 12.36
N CYS A 494 -21.40 -4.32 12.98
CA CYS A 494 -22.29 -5.26 12.32
C CYS A 494 -23.74 -4.82 12.47
N ARG A 495 -24.62 -5.41 11.65
CA ARG A 495 -26.06 -5.13 11.64
C ARG A 495 -26.67 -5.23 13.04
N ASN A 496 -27.75 -4.47 13.23
CA ASN A 496 -28.48 -4.37 14.52
C ASN A 496 -27.62 -3.82 15.67
N GLY A 497 -26.55 -3.07 15.37
CA GLY A 497 -25.67 -2.46 16.37
C GLY A 497 -24.74 -3.46 17.08
N LYS A 498 -24.61 -4.69 16.56
CA LYS A 498 -23.69 -5.70 17.12
C LYS A 498 -22.24 -5.29 16.83
N LEU A 499 -21.37 -5.45 17.83
CA LEU A 499 -19.92 -5.30 17.67
C LEU A 499 -19.27 -6.68 17.69
N VAL A 500 -18.47 -6.99 16.66
CA VAL A 500 -17.77 -8.27 16.53
C VAL A 500 -16.27 -8.04 16.69
N TYR A 501 -15.67 -8.76 17.64
CA TYR A 501 -14.23 -8.79 17.87
C TYR A 501 -13.67 -10.05 17.20
N PRO A 502 -13.04 -9.93 16.02
CA PRO A 502 -12.43 -11.08 15.39
C PRO A 502 -11.25 -11.58 16.23
N LEU A 503 -11.06 -12.89 16.27
CA LEU A 503 -9.90 -13.51 16.91
C LEU A 503 -8.62 -13.10 16.17
N CYS A 504 -7.96 -12.04 16.65
CA CYS A 504 -6.65 -11.63 16.16
C CYS A 504 -5.56 -12.25 17.03
N VAL A 505 -4.53 -12.83 16.41
CA VAL A 505 -3.46 -13.48 17.18
C VAL A 505 -2.50 -12.39 17.68
N LYS A 506 -2.54 -12.09 18.98
CA LYS A 506 -1.63 -11.15 19.62
C LYS A 506 -0.16 -11.55 19.32
N PRO A 507 0.68 -10.65 18.81
CA PRO A 507 2.07 -10.94 18.53
C PRO A 507 2.87 -11.01 19.84
N THR A 508 3.82 -11.95 19.90
CA THR A 508 5.03 -11.77 20.69
C THR A 508 5.90 -10.81 19.89
N ILE A 509 6.26 -9.65 20.44
CA ILE A 509 7.18 -8.71 19.77
C ILE A 509 8.52 -9.43 19.59
N SER A 510 8.77 -9.95 18.39
CA SER A 510 10.11 -10.37 18.00
C SER A 510 10.83 -9.11 17.56
N ALA A 511 11.63 -8.53 18.45
CA ALA A 511 12.63 -7.55 18.07
C ALA A 511 13.62 -8.28 17.14
N HIS A 512 13.41 -8.18 15.83
CA HIS A 512 14.47 -8.53 14.91
C HIS A 512 15.60 -7.54 15.17
N PRO A 513 16.81 -8.01 15.55
CA PRO A 513 17.94 -7.12 15.64
C PRO A 513 18.13 -6.44 14.29
N PRO A 514 18.51 -5.16 14.23
CA PRO A 514 19.05 -4.62 12.98
C PRO A 514 20.17 -5.57 12.56
N ALA A 515 20.04 -6.12 11.36
CA ALA A 515 21.02 -7.07 10.87
C ALA A 515 22.40 -6.40 10.90
N GLN A 516 23.29 -6.93 11.74
CA GLN A 516 24.66 -6.44 11.83
C GLN A 516 25.35 -6.84 10.53
N HIS A 517 25.54 -5.86 9.66
CA HIS A 517 26.14 -6.05 8.36
C HIS A 517 27.60 -5.59 8.39
N PRO A 518 28.50 -6.30 7.70
CA PRO A 518 29.90 -5.91 7.61
C PRO A 518 30.02 -4.51 7.02
N ALA A 519 31.00 -3.74 7.52
CA ALA A 519 31.27 -2.40 7.03
C ALA A 519 31.71 -2.46 5.56
N ILE A 520 30.85 -2.02 4.65
CA ILE A 520 31.26 -1.74 3.27
C ILE A 520 31.96 -0.38 3.27
N SER A 521 33.25 -0.36 2.94
CA SER A 521 34.05 0.86 2.76
C SER A 521 33.85 1.42 1.35
N THR A 522 32.62 1.80 1.00
CA THR A 522 32.37 2.56 -0.24
C THR A 522 32.63 4.04 0.03
N PRO A 523 33.40 4.75 -0.82
CA PRO A 523 33.56 6.19 -0.68
C PRO A 523 32.20 6.89 -0.79
N ILE A 524 31.98 7.88 0.09
CA ILE A 524 30.74 8.65 0.09
C ILE A 524 30.73 9.58 -1.12
N ARG A 525 29.60 9.57 -1.82
CA ARG A 525 29.32 10.40 -2.99
C ARG A 525 28.39 11.51 -2.59
N TYR A 526 28.79 12.77 -2.76
CA TYR A 526 28.00 13.94 -2.34
C TYR A 526 27.34 14.67 -3.51
N GLU A 527 27.41 14.14 -4.73
CA GLU A 527 26.90 14.79 -5.94
C GLU A 527 25.37 15.03 -5.87
N ALA A 528 24.65 14.17 -5.13
CA ALA A 528 23.22 14.32 -4.90
C ALA A 528 22.87 15.15 -3.64
N LEU A 529 23.85 15.52 -2.82
CA LEU A 529 23.61 16.36 -1.64
C LEU A 529 23.50 17.82 -2.05
N ASN A 530 22.27 18.33 -2.07
CA ASN A 530 21.98 19.74 -2.26
C ASN A 530 21.48 20.34 -0.93
N LEU A 531 22.31 21.16 -0.29
CA LEU A 531 21.96 21.83 0.97
C LEU A 531 20.93 22.95 0.79
N GLU A 532 20.71 23.42 -0.44
CA GLU A 532 19.69 24.44 -0.76
C GLU A 532 18.30 23.84 -0.97
N ASP A 533 18.21 22.54 -1.28
CA ASP A 533 16.92 21.83 -1.39
C ASP A 533 16.47 21.32 -0.02
N GLU A 534 15.74 22.19 0.68
CA GLU A 534 15.23 21.94 2.03
C GLU A 534 13.73 21.60 2.05
N SER A 535 13.11 21.42 0.88
CA SER A 535 11.65 21.33 0.70
C SER A 535 10.98 20.26 1.56
N ALA A 536 11.55 19.05 1.61
CA ALA A 536 11.02 17.95 2.41
C ALA A 536 11.18 18.20 3.92
N SER A 537 12.32 18.76 4.34
CA SER A 537 12.57 19.18 5.73
C SER A 537 11.62 20.29 6.18
N GLU A 538 11.43 21.31 5.35
CA GLU A 538 10.52 22.42 5.58
C GLU A 538 9.08 21.90 5.76
N ASN A 539 8.59 21.11 4.79
CA ASN A 539 7.24 20.57 4.83
C ASN A 539 7.04 19.67 6.06
N ALA A 540 7.96 18.76 6.34
CA ALA A 540 7.87 17.87 7.51
C ALA A 540 7.86 18.67 8.83
N THR A 541 8.68 19.71 8.92
CA THR A 541 8.81 20.60 10.08
C THR A 541 7.54 21.41 10.30
N ARG A 542 7.02 22.06 9.26
CA ARG A 542 5.77 22.82 9.31
C ARG A 542 4.59 21.94 9.73
N ASN A 543 4.48 20.73 9.18
CA ASN A 543 3.39 19.82 9.53
C ASN A 543 3.44 19.35 10.98
N ILE A 544 4.62 18.99 11.51
CA ILE A 544 4.71 18.47 12.89
C ILE A 544 4.59 19.59 13.93
N PHE A 545 5.17 20.76 13.69
CA PHE A 545 5.03 21.89 14.61
C PHE A 545 3.65 22.54 14.53
N GLY A 546 3.00 22.57 13.37
CA GLY A 546 1.59 22.97 13.26
C GLY A 546 0.65 22.03 14.03
N TRP A 547 1.01 20.75 14.15
CA TRP A 547 0.29 19.81 15.01
C TRP A 547 0.62 20.01 16.50
N LEU A 548 1.90 20.14 16.87
CA LEU A 548 2.36 20.26 18.27
C LEU A 548 2.01 21.61 18.92
N ARG A 549 2.04 22.68 18.14
CA ARG A 549 1.83 24.07 18.60
C ARG A 549 0.54 24.64 18.01
N PHE A 550 -0.50 23.81 17.96
CA PHE A 550 -1.80 24.22 17.45
C PHE A 550 -2.32 25.48 18.16
N ASP A 551 -2.15 25.57 19.48
CA ASP A 551 -2.61 26.69 20.31
C ASP A 551 -1.57 27.83 20.44
N GLY A 552 -0.48 27.75 19.68
CA GLY A 552 0.59 28.73 19.66
C GLY A 552 1.90 28.24 20.27
N TYR A 553 2.92 29.09 20.17
CA TYR A 553 4.28 28.78 20.61
C TYR A 553 4.57 29.41 21.98
N PRO A 554 5.26 28.69 22.89
CA PRO A 554 5.71 29.27 24.15
C PRO A 554 6.77 30.36 23.89
N PRO A 555 6.96 31.32 24.84
CA PRO A 555 7.89 32.43 24.64
C PRO A 555 9.33 32.00 24.32
N ARG A 556 9.78 30.87 24.87
CA ARG A 556 11.12 30.30 24.63
C ARG A 556 11.29 29.72 23.22
N GLU A 557 10.20 29.50 22.49
CA GLU A 557 10.19 28.98 21.11
C GLU A 557 9.92 30.07 20.06
N ARG A 558 9.99 31.36 20.43
CA ARG A 558 9.78 32.49 19.51
C ARG A 558 10.71 32.46 18.30
N GLY A 559 11.93 31.93 18.46
CA GLY A 559 12.84 31.73 17.33
C GLY A 559 12.32 30.73 16.29
N ILE A 560 11.59 29.70 16.74
CA ILE A 560 10.95 28.71 15.86
C ILE A 560 9.72 29.32 15.21
N SER A 561 8.85 29.99 15.99
CA SER A 561 7.60 30.57 15.47
C SER A 561 7.84 31.63 14.39
N ASN A 562 8.93 32.39 14.51
CA ASN A 562 9.27 33.46 13.57
C ASN A 562 10.10 32.98 12.37
N HIS A 563 10.45 31.69 12.32
CA HIS A 563 11.25 31.13 11.24
C HIS A 563 10.43 31.06 9.94
N GLU A 564 11.05 31.33 8.80
CA GLU A 564 10.38 31.37 7.50
C GLU A 564 9.71 30.04 7.10
N TRP A 565 10.23 28.90 7.57
CA TRP A 565 9.57 27.59 7.37
C TRP A 565 8.19 27.48 8.05
N MET A 566 7.96 28.26 9.12
CA MET A 566 6.71 28.28 9.88
C MET A 566 5.76 29.39 9.40
N ASN A 567 6.31 30.50 8.92
CA ASN A 567 5.52 31.60 8.37
C ASN A 567 5.07 31.25 6.96
N LEU A 568 3.78 30.95 6.81
CA LEU A 568 3.13 31.12 5.53
C LEU A 568 2.97 32.63 5.38
N ASP A 569 3.94 33.32 4.79
CA ASP A 569 3.74 34.71 4.42
C ASP A 569 2.42 34.78 3.64
N GLU A 570 1.46 35.57 4.13
CA GLU A 570 0.32 36.05 3.34
C GLU A 570 0.85 37.06 2.29
N SER A 571 1.89 36.68 1.54
CA SER A 571 2.58 37.48 0.54
C SER A 571 2.00 37.14 -0.82
N ASP A 572 1.00 37.95 -1.18
CA ASP A 572 0.49 38.28 -2.51
C ASP A 572 0.16 37.15 -3.50
N ASP A 573 -1.04 37.28 -4.05
CA ASP A 573 -1.50 36.74 -5.33
C ASP A 573 -0.55 37.10 -6.50
N GLU A 574 0.70 36.64 -6.50
CA GLU A 574 1.51 36.52 -7.71
C GLU A 574 1.24 35.14 -8.30
N SER A 575 0.02 35.01 -8.83
CA SER A 575 -0.31 33.96 -9.80
C SER A 575 0.78 33.90 -10.86
N PRO A 576 1.36 32.72 -11.19
CA PRO A 576 2.29 32.62 -12.30
C PRO A 576 1.55 33.06 -13.55
N SER A 577 1.96 34.20 -14.09
CA SER A 577 1.45 34.77 -15.32
C SER A 577 1.76 33.83 -16.48
N LEU A 578 0.85 32.89 -16.72
CA LEU A 578 0.70 32.28 -18.04
C LEU A 578 0.17 33.38 -18.95
N ASN A 579 1.06 33.90 -19.78
CA ASN A 579 0.71 34.70 -20.95
C ASN A 579 -0.42 34.02 -21.71
N GLU A 580 -1.63 34.59 -21.67
CA GLU A 580 -2.47 34.78 -22.84
C GLU A 580 -3.62 35.78 -22.56
N SER A 581 -3.52 36.93 -23.24
CA SER A 581 -4.59 37.85 -23.67
C SER A 581 -5.83 38.13 -22.80
N LYS A 582 -5.85 39.35 -22.24
CA LYS A 582 -6.97 40.29 -21.98
C LYS A 582 -8.42 39.80 -22.28
N ARG A 583 -9.29 39.79 -21.25
CA ARG A 583 -10.47 40.67 -21.09
C ARG A 583 -11.29 40.39 -19.81
N THR A 584 -11.19 41.32 -18.84
CA THR A 584 -12.21 41.87 -17.91
C THR A 584 -13.56 41.15 -17.70
N HIS A 585 -13.85 40.64 -16.48
CA HIS A 585 -14.69 41.26 -15.43
C HIS A 585 -15.19 40.25 -14.37
N ALA A 586 -15.34 40.77 -13.14
CA ALA A 586 -16.13 40.31 -11.99
C ALA A 586 -15.49 39.31 -11.00
N ALA A 587 -15.17 39.86 -9.83
CA ALA A 587 -14.72 39.19 -8.62
C ALA A 587 -15.84 38.38 -7.95
N GLY A 588 -15.48 37.20 -7.43
CA GLY A 588 -16.30 36.43 -6.51
C GLY A 588 -15.72 35.04 -6.25
N THR A 589 -15.68 34.66 -4.97
CA THR A 589 -15.58 33.27 -4.43
C THR A 589 -14.18 32.60 -4.36
N SER A 590 -13.35 32.99 -3.38
CA SER A 590 -12.18 32.18 -2.97
C SER A 590 -12.56 30.91 -2.20
N LYS A 591 -13.76 30.84 -1.60
CA LYS A 591 -14.25 29.64 -0.91
C LYS A 591 -14.59 28.49 -1.86
N ALA A 592 -15.02 28.81 -3.09
CA ALA A 592 -15.33 27.82 -4.12
C ALA A 592 -14.07 27.16 -4.72
N VAL A 593 -12.89 27.78 -4.56
CA VAL A 593 -11.61 27.23 -5.04
C VAL A 593 -11.07 26.18 -4.06
N VAL A 594 -11.23 26.41 -2.75
CA VAL A 594 -10.87 25.43 -1.71
C VAL A 594 -11.86 24.26 -1.68
N GLU A 595 -13.16 24.52 -1.87
CA GLU A 595 -14.16 23.47 -2.08
C GLU A 595 -13.92 22.71 -3.39
N ASN A 596 -13.45 23.38 -4.47
CA ASN A 596 -13.02 22.69 -5.70
C ASN A 596 -11.77 21.82 -5.51
N TRP A 597 -10.81 22.18 -4.65
CA TRP A 597 -9.64 21.32 -4.42
C TRP A 597 -9.98 20.05 -3.62
N ILE A 598 -10.88 20.19 -2.63
CA ILE A 598 -11.44 19.05 -1.90
C ILE A 598 -12.32 18.19 -2.82
N GLN A 599 -13.11 18.79 -3.71
CA GLN A 599 -13.92 18.08 -4.71
C GLN A 599 -13.10 17.50 -5.87
N GLN A 600 -11.96 18.06 -6.26
CA GLN A 600 -11.10 17.51 -7.33
C GLN A 600 -10.23 16.35 -6.85
N SER A 601 -9.99 16.25 -5.53
CA SER A 601 -9.50 15.02 -4.89
C SER A 601 -10.63 14.01 -4.62
N THR A 602 -11.89 14.36 -4.93
CA THR A 602 -13.09 13.52 -4.83
C THR A 602 -14.09 13.75 -5.98
N LEU A 603 -13.71 13.37 -7.22
CA LEU A 603 -14.55 12.95 -8.38
C LEU A 603 -14.19 13.61 -9.75
N ILE A 604 -14.48 12.84 -10.81
CA ILE A 604 -14.23 12.98 -12.27
C ILE A 604 -15.59 13.26 -12.97
N PRO A 605 -15.64 13.92 -14.15
CA PRO A 605 -16.57 15.03 -14.45
C PRO A 605 -17.99 14.65 -14.86
N ASP A 606 -18.88 15.62 -14.66
CA ASP A 606 -20.25 15.66 -15.20
C ASP A 606 -20.26 15.77 -16.72
N SER A 607 -20.54 14.65 -17.38
CA SER A 607 -21.39 14.65 -18.56
C SER A 607 -22.23 13.37 -18.57
N MET A 608 -23.50 13.50 -18.17
CA MET A 608 -24.67 12.74 -18.65
C MET A 608 -25.88 13.03 -17.73
N MET A 609 -26.42 14.23 -17.86
CA MET A 609 -27.86 14.58 -17.69
C MET A 609 -28.19 15.36 -18.97
N ASN A 610 -29.16 15.08 -19.84
CA ASN A 610 -30.44 14.38 -19.82
C ASN A 610 -30.79 14.00 -21.29
N PRO A 611 -31.96 13.41 -21.59
CA PRO A 611 -32.72 12.39 -20.87
C PRO A 611 -32.58 10.98 -21.49
#